data_AF-A0A2B4SHS8-F1
#
_entry.id   AF-A0A2B4SHS8-F1
#
_cell.length_a   1.000
_cell.length_b   1.000
_cell.length_c   1.000
_cell.angle_alpha   90.00
_cell.angle_beta   90.00
_cell.angle_gamma   90.00
#
_symmetry.space_group_name_H-M   'P 1'
#
loop_
_entity.id
_entity.type
_entity.pdbx_description
1 polymer ?
#
loop_
_entity_poly.entity_id
_entity_poly.type
_entity_poly.pdbx_seq_one_letter_code
_entity_poly.pdbx_strand_id
1 'polypeptide(L)'
;MKTRKSPRYQYSSIGGMLQPIDKSLVQKLHALVGEGVKTVEEMKRHLRHYVRNDLFAGQNPPPVTNRCYHPKDVDIRNHMYKATVKQMLSNADQENLEEKIKGLKQENPEDLFFFRPYSLFPMEAVPGNTSDTDSTVEAHITQNLLFLHQTAWQRHLMSRYGNEIMLLDATYKTMRYGLPLFFLAVKTNVNYTVVGAFITQKETTAAIEEALKIFRTWIPKWKPQYFMTDIESTFEGLYSVYAINF
;
A
#
# COMPACT_ATOMS: atom_id res chain seq x y z
N MET A 1 -44.45 1.52 -31.52
CA MET A 1 -44.69 2.48 -30.42
C MET A 1 -44.55 1.78 -29.09
N LYS A 2 -43.41 1.96 -28.39
CA LYS A 2 -43.23 1.52 -27.00
C LYS A 2 -43.06 2.78 -26.14
N THR A 3 -44.04 3.05 -25.30
CA THR A 3 -44.11 4.18 -24.38
C THR A 3 -43.06 4.03 -23.29
N ARG A 4 -42.08 4.95 -23.26
CA ARG A 4 -41.13 5.09 -22.15
C ARG A 4 -41.83 5.78 -20.97
N LYS A 5 -41.81 5.12 -19.81
CA LYS A 5 -42.31 5.67 -18.54
C LYS A 5 -41.39 6.82 -18.10
N SER A 6 -41.94 8.01 -17.93
CA SER A 6 -41.32 9.10 -17.17
C SER A 6 -41.47 8.84 -15.67
N PRO A 7 -40.41 8.92 -14.84
CA PRO A 7 -40.57 8.92 -13.39
C PRO A 7 -40.96 10.34 -12.93
N ARG A 8 -42.11 10.44 -12.25
CA ARG A 8 -42.52 11.64 -11.51
C ARG A 8 -41.62 11.79 -10.28
N TYR A 9 -40.94 12.93 -10.15
CA TYR A 9 -40.27 13.31 -8.91
C TYR A 9 -41.28 13.97 -7.97
N GLN A 10 -41.69 13.26 -6.92
CA GLN A 10 -42.31 13.87 -5.75
C GLN A 10 -41.20 14.39 -4.83
N TYR A 11 -41.22 15.70 -4.58
CA TYR A 11 -40.41 16.33 -3.53
C TYR A 11 -40.99 15.94 -2.16
N SER A 12 -40.20 15.24 -1.33
CA SER A 12 -40.44 15.12 0.10
C SER A 12 -39.34 15.87 0.86
N SER A 13 -39.72 16.98 1.48
CA SER A 13 -38.86 18.04 2.04
C SER A 13 -38.15 17.68 3.36
N ILE A 14 -37.75 16.43 3.59
CA ILE A 14 -37.00 16.03 4.81
C ILE A 14 -35.73 15.20 4.48
N GLY A 15 -35.52 14.78 3.23
CA GLY A 15 -34.39 13.91 2.82
C GLY A 15 -33.10 14.61 2.36
N GLY A 16 -32.94 15.92 2.59
CA GLY A 16 -31.87 16.73 1.99
C GLY A 16 -30.44 16.50 2.52
N MET A 17 -30.25 15.68 3.56
CA MET A 17 -28.95 15.48 4.21
C MET A 17 -28.17 14.26 3.71
N LEU A 18 -28.79 13.29 3.03
CA LEU A 18 -28.14 12.03 2.63
C LEU A 18 -28.65 11.55 1.26
N GLN A 19 -28.45 12.33 0.20
CA GLN A 19 -28.61 11.77 -1.15
C GLN A 19 -27.35 10.96 -1.51
N PRO A 20 -27.46 9.64 -1.71
CA PRO A 20 -26.34 8.85 -2.16
C PRO A 20 -25.91 9.29 -3.56
N ILE A 21 -24.61 9.33 -3.81
CA ILE A 21 -24.03 9.65 -5.12
C ILE A 21 -24.43 8.57 -6.12
N ASP A 22 -24.68 8.95 -7.37
CA ASP A 22 -24.95 8.00 -8.45
C ASP A 22 -23.84 6.95 -8.56
N LYS A 23 -24.21 5.67 -8.69
CA LYS A 23 -23.26 4.55 -8.71
C LYS A 23 -22.26 4.65 -9.84
N SER A 24 -22.68 5.14 -11.01
CA SER A 24 -21.82 5.29 -12.20
C SER A 24 -20.78 6.39 -11.96
N LEU A 25 -21.19 7.46 -11.28
CA LEU A 25 -20.28 8.55 -10.89
C LEU A 25 -19.25 8.09 -9.85
N VAL A 26 -19.67 7.28 -8.86
CA VAL A 26 -18.75 6.65 -7.90
C VAL A 26 -17.75 5.73 -8.60
N GLN A 27 -18.21 4.91 -9.55
CA GLN A 27 -17.33 4.04 -10.33
C GLN A 27 -16.29 4.85 -11.12
N LYS A 28 -16.71 5.93 -11.80
CA LYS A 28 -15.78 6.79 -12.54
C LYS A 28 -14.79 7.50 -11.62
N LEU A 29 -15.22 7.96 -10.44
CA LEU A 29 -14.36 8.55 -9.42
C LEU A 29 -13.26 7.56 -9.00
N HIS A 30 -13.64 6.32 -8.68
CA HIS A 30 -12.68 5.28 -8.29
C HIS A 30 -11.70 4.94 -9.42
N ALA A 31 -12.16 4.93 -10.68
CA ALA A 31 -11.30 4.71 -11.84
C ALA A 31 -10.28 5.85 -12.01
N LEU A 32 -10.71 7.11 -11.86
CA LEU A 32 -9.84 8.29 -11.95
C LEU A 32 -8.76 8.32 -10.86
N VAL A 33 -9.07 7.82 -9.65
CA VAL A 33 -8.07 7.61 -8.60
C VAL A 33 -7.01 6.61 -9.07
N GLY A 34 -7.44 5.50 -9.70
CA GLY A 34 -6.54 4.51 -10.29
C GLY A 34 -5.70 5.04 -11.45
N GLU A 35 -6.20 6.03 -12.20
CA GLU A 35 -5.50 6.76 -13.28
C GLU A 35 -4.54 7.83 -12.74
N GLY A 36 -4.53 8.08 -11.42
CA GLY A 36 -3.56 8.96 -10.76
C GLY A 36 -4.07 10.35 -10.37
N VAL A 37 -5.38 10.60 -10.38
CA VAL A 37 -5.96 11.86 -9.91
C VAL A 37 -5.84 11.97 -8.39
N LYS A 38 -5.20 13.05 -7.90
CA LYS A 38 -4.85 13.19 -6.47
C LYS A 38 -5.57 14.32 -5.73
N THR A 39 -6.11 15.32 -6.43
CA THR A 39 -6.76 16.49 -5.81
C THR A 39 -8.27 16.51 -6.03
N VAL A 40 -9.00 17.14 -5.11
CA VAL A 40 -10.46 17.24 -5.17
C VAL A 40 -10.88 18.13 -6.34
N GLU A 41 -10.12 19.17 -6.64
CA GLU A 41 -10.33 20.14 -7.72
C GLU A 41 -10.21 19.47 -9.08
N GLU A 42 -9.17 18.67 -9.26
CA GLU A 42 -8.96 17.89 -10.47
C GLU A 42 -10.08 16.85 -10.62
N MET A 43 -10.41 16.14 -9.54
CA MET A 43 -11.50 15.17 -9.53
C MET A 43 -12.83 15.82 -9.93
N LYS A 44 -13.19 16.96 -9.33
CA LYS A 44 -14.39 17.73 -9.68
C LYS A 44 -14.42 18.10 -11.15
N ARG A 45 -13.29 18.49 -11.74
CA ARG A 45 -13.19 18.82 -13.17
C ARG A 45 -13.53 17.60 -14.04
N HIS A 46 -12.98 16.43 -13.72
CA HIS A 46 -13.28 15.20 -14.43
C HIS A 46 -14.74 14.76 -14.25
N LEU A 47 -15.28 14.82 -13.03
CA LEU A 47 -16.67 14.43 -12.75
C LEU A 47 -17.67 15.34 -13.48
N ARG A 48 -17.45 16.67 -13.52
CA ARG A 48 -18.31 17.59 -14.29
C ARG A 48 -18.31 17.28 -15.78
N HIS A 49 -17.13 16.97 -16.34
CA HIS A 49 -17.04 16.55 -17.73
C HIS A 49 -17.83 15.26 -17.99
N TYR A 50 -17.65 14.25 -17.13
CA TYR A 50 -18.35 12.97 -17.23
C TYR A 50 -19.88 13.10 -17.13
N VAL A 51 -20.36 13.90 -16.17
CA VAL A 51 -21.81 14.15 -16.01
C VAL A 51 -22.39 14.79 -17.27
N ARG A 52 -21.73 15.80 -17.83
CA ARG A 52 -22.24 16.52 -19.00
C ARG A 52 -22.16 15.71 -20.29
N ASN A 53 -21.03 15.04 -20.52
CA ASN A 53 -20.70 14.49 -21.83
C ASN A 53 -21.01 13.00 -21.95
N ASP A 54 -21.07 12.27 -20.84
CA ASP A 54 -21.30 10.82 -20.84
C ASP A 54 -22.67 10.47 -20.24
N LEU A 55 -23.00 10.97 -19.04
CA LEU A 55 -24.27 10.63 -18.37
C LEU A 55 -25.50 11.34 -18.96
N PHE A 56 -25.36 12.61 -19.36
CA PHE A 56 -26.44 13.43 -19.90
C PHE A 56 -26.14 13.94 -21.32
N ALA A 57 -25.41 13.15 -22.11
CA ALA A 57 -25.06 13.48 -23.49
C ALA A 57 -26.32 13.89 -24.30
N GLY A 58 -26.33 15.11 -24.84
CA GLY A 58 -27.45 15.64 -25.62
C GLY A 58 -28.71 15.97 -24.81
N GLN A 59 -28.66 15.96 -23.48
CA GLN A 59 -29.75 16.35 -22.58
C GLN A 59 -29.35 17.57 -21.74
N ASN A 60 -30.35 18.21 -21.10
CA ASN A 60 -30.08 19.27 -20.14
C ASN A 60 -29.41 18.66 -18.89
N PRO A 61 -28.22 19.14 -18.49
CA PRO A 61 -27.52 18.60 -17.34
C PRO A 61 -28.33 18.84 -16.05
N PRO A 62 -28.20 17.95 -15.06
CA PRO A 62 -28.86 18.14 -13.78
C PRO A 62 -28.39 19.45 -13.11
N PRO A 63 -29.24 20.11 -12.31
CA PRO A 63 -28.85 21.29 -11.56
C PRO A 63 -27.63 21.02 -10.66
N VAL A 64 -26.77 22.02 -10.48
CA VAL A 64 -25.58 21.93 -9.60
C VAL A 64 -25.96 21.65 -8.13
N THR A 65 -27.19 21.96 -7.74
CA THR A 65 -27.75 21.64 -6.42
C THR A 65 -28.06 20.15 -6.21
N ASN A 66 -28.09 19.35 -7.30
CA ASN A 66 -28.35 17.92 -7.22
C ASN A 66 -27.10 17.16 -6.78
N ARG A 67 -27.03 16.81 -5.49
CA ARG A 67 -25.89 16.13 -4.86
C ARG A 67 -25.63 14.73 -5.39
N CYS A 68 -26.61 14.10 -6.03
CA CYS A 68 -26.44 12.79 -6.67
C CYS A 68 -25.40 12.83 -7.81
N TYR A 69 -25.34 13.97 -8.53
CA TYR A 69 -24.43 14.19 -9.67
C TYR A 69 -23.36 15.26 -9.40
N HIS A 70 -23.56 16.09 -8.38
CA HIS A 70 -22.63 17.14 -7.94
C HIS A 70 -22.30 16.96 -6.46
N PRO A 71 -21.51 15.93 -6.10
CA PRO A 71 -21.14 15.66 -4.72
C PRO A 71 -20.35 16.80 -4.09
N LYS A 72 -20.41 16.92 -2.76
CA LYS A 72 -19.57 17.88 -2.03
C LYS A 72 -18.14 17.40 -1.96
N ASP A 73 -17.25 18.32 -1.66
CA ASP A 73 -15.81 18.10 -1.45
C ASP A 73 -15.55 16.99 -0.42
N VAL A 74 -16.33 16.98 0.66
CA VAL A 74 -16.24 15.94 1.70
C VAL A 74 -16.60 14.57 1.13
N ASP A 75 -17.64 14.48 0.31
CA ASP A 75 -18.06 13.21 -0.29
C ASP A 75 -17.02 12.72 -1.32
N ILE A 76 -16.50 13.64 -2.15
CA ILE A 76 -15.42 13.35 -3.10
C ILE A 76 -14.18 12.86 -2.36
N ARG A 77 -13.75 13.57 -1.32
CA ARG A 77 -12.60 13.20 -0.48
C ARG A 77 -12.78 11.80 0.12
N ASN A 78 -13.96 11.50 0.67
CA ASN A 78 -14.26 10.19 1.24
C ASN A 78 -14.20 9.07 0.20
N HIS A 79 -14.70 9.30 -1.02
CA HIS A 79 -14.64 8.31 -2.10
C HIS A 79 -13.24 8.15 -2.69
N MET A 80 -12.50 9.25 -2.87
CA MET A 80 -11.10 9.21 -3.29
C MET A 80 -10.28 8.38 -2.30
N TYR A 81 -10.46 8.62 -1.01
CA TYR A 81 -9.86 7.82 0.05
C TYR A 81 -10.21 6.33 -0.08
N LYS A 82 -11.51 5.98 -0.14
CA LYS A 82 -11.96 4.58 -0.27
C LYS A 82 -11.34 3.88 -1.48
N ALA A 83 -11.23 4.58 -2.61
CA ALA A 83 -10.62 4.06 -3.82
C ALA A 83 -9.11 3.83 -3.64
N THR A 84 -8.38 4.82 -3.10
CA THR A 84 -6.95 4.70 -2.80
C THR A 84 -6.66 3.54 -1.87
N VAL A 85 -7.40 3.42 -0.76
CA VAL A 85 -7.26 2.31 0.19
C VAL A 85 -7.50 0.97 -0.48
N LYS A 86 -8.59 0.85 -1.26
CA LYS A 86 -8.93 -0.38 -1.98
C LYS A 86 -7.82 -0.78 -2.96
N GLN A 87 -7.28 0.19 -3.71
CA GLN A 87 -6.19 -0.06 -4.65
C GLN A 87 -4.91 -0.50 -3.94
N MET A 88 -4.54 0.16 -2.84
CA MET A 88 -3.35 -0.20 -2.07
C MET A 88 -3.44 -1.60 -1.45
N LEU A 89 -4.58 -1.95 -0.85
CA LEU A 89 -4.82 -3.29 -0.30
C LEU A 89 -4.82 -4.36 -1.39
N SER A 90 -5.46 -4.08 -2.53
CA SER A 90 -5.49 -4.99 -3.67
C SER A 90 -4.11 -5.24 -4.28
N ASN A 91 -3.20 -4.26 -4.25
CA ASN A 91 -1.87 -4.40 -4.84
C ASN A 91 -0.93 -5.29 -4.00
N ALA A 92 -1.19 -5.46 -2.71
CA ALA A 92 -0.32 -6.19 -1.80
C ALA A 92 -0.77 -7.64 -1.52
N ASP A 93 -1.97 -8.03 -1.99
CA ASP A 93 -2.57 -9.37 -1.87
C ASP A 93 -2.36 -10.04 -0.49
N GLN A 94 -2.56 -9.25 0.56
CA GLN A 94 -2.13 -9.61 1.92
C GLN A 94 -2.95 -10.75 2.52
N GLU A 95 -4.22 -10.88 2.14
CA GLU A 95 -5.11 -11.96 2.59
C GLU A 95 -4.59 -13.32 2.10
N ASN A 96 -4.24 -13.42 0.82
CA ASN A 96 -3.65 -14.64 0.26
C ASN A 96 -2.26 -14.93 0.84
N LEU A 97 -1.46 -13.89 1.10
CA LEU A 97 -0.17 -14.06 1.77
C LEU A 97 -0.33 -14.61 3.19
N GLU A 98 -1.28 -14.10 3.97
CA GLU A 98 -1.59 -14.62 5.31
C GLU A 98 -2.00 -16.10 5.28
N GLU A 99 -2.89 -16.47 4.36
CA GLU A 99 -3.30 -17.86 4.18
C GLU A 99 -2.12 -18.75 3.79
N LYS A 100 -1.26 -18.28 2.87
CA LYS A 100 -0.08 -19.01 2.44
C LYS A 100 0.94 -19.20 3.57
N ILE A 101 1.14 -18.20 4.42
CA ILE A 101 2.00 -18.33 5.60
C ILE A 101 1.44 -19.38 6.56
N LYS A 102 0.12 -19.44 6.76
CA LYS A 102 -0.49 -20.48 7.62
C LYS A 102 -0.21 -21.88 7.08
N GLY A 103 -0.35 -22.09 5.77
CA GLY A 103 -0.01 -23.37 5.12
C GLY A 103 1.48 -23.71 5.28
N LEU A 104 2.37 -22.77 4.97
CA LEU A 104 3.82 -22.98 5.07
C LEU A 104 4.29 -23.29 6.50
N LYS A 105 3.67 -22.68 7.53
CA LYS A 105 3.96 -23.00 8.94
C LYS A 105 3.54 -24.42 9.33
N GLN A 106 2.50 -24.97 8.69
CA GLN A 106 2.08 -26.36 8.93
C GLN A 106 3.02 -27.34 8.24
N GLU A 107 3.45 -27.03 7.02
CA GLU A 107 4.39 -27.86 6.24
C GLU A 107 5.80 -27.84 6.82
N ASN A 108 6.28 -26.67 7.25
CA ASN A 108 7.63 -26.42 7.74
C ASN A 108 7.59 -25.69 9.11
N PRO A 109 7.31 -26.40 10.22
CA PRO A 109 7.13 -25.79 11.54
C PRO A 109 8.41 -25.14 12.09
N GLU A 110 9.56 -25.56 11.59
CA GLU A 110 10.86 -25.00 11.95
C GLU A 110 11.17 -23.70 11.20
N ASP A 111 10.41 -23.31 10.18
CA ASP A 111 10.67 -22.09 9.42
C ASP A 111 10.13 -20.86 10.17
N LEU A 112 10.89 -19.76 10.12
CA LEU A 112 10.50 -18.51 10.77
C LEU A 112 9.86 -17.56 9.76
N PHE A 113 8.71 -17.04 10.17
CA PHE A 113 7.94 -16.05 9.42
C PHE A 113 7.62 -14.89 10.35
N PHE A 114 7.89 -13.67 9.89
CA PHE A 114 7.32 -12.46 10.46
C PHE A 114 6.41 -11.84 9.41
N PHE A 115 5.17 -11.55 9.78
CA PHE A 115 4.27 -10.85 8.89
C PHE A 115 3.51 -9.78 9.65
N ARG A 116 3.66 -8.55 9.18
CA ARG A 116 2.93 -7.38 9.64
C ARG A 116 2.20 -6.79 8.44
N PRO A 117 0.87 -6.87 8.40
CA PRO A 117 0.11 -6.30 7.29
C PRO A 117 0.15 -4.78 7.32
N TYR A 118 0.04 -4.19 6.13
CA TYR A 118 -0.22 -2.77 5.94
C TYR A 118 -1.58 -2.39 6.52
N SER A 119 -1.60 -1.31 7.32
CA SER A 119 -2.81 -0.78 7.95
C SER A 119 -2.90 0.73 7.78
N LEU A 120 -4.14 1.22 7.74
CA LEU A 120 -4.51 2.62 7.61
C LEU A 120 -5.52 2.97 8.71
N PHE A 121 -5.34 4.10 9.40
CA PHE A 121 -6.41 4.67 10.22
C PHE A 121 -7.18 5.70 9.39
N PRO A 122 -8.51 5.79 9.57
CA PRO A 122 -9.27 6.93 9.09
C PRO A 122 -8.81 8.19 9.85
N MET A 123 -8.45 9.25 9.13
CA MET A 123 -8.54 10.58 9.72
C MET A 123 -10.03 10.94 9.70
N GLU A 124 -10.68 10.95 10.87
CA GLU A 124 -12.00 11.57 10.95
C GLU A 124 -11.84 13.02 10.51
N ALA A 125 -12.64 13.45 9.53
CA ALA A 125 -12.66 14.83 9.10
C ALA A 125 -13.03 15.68 10.31
N VAL A 126 -12.05 16.36 10.91
CA VAL A 126 -12.30 17.29 12.02
C VAL A 126 -13.30 18.32 11.51
N PRO A 127 -14.52 18.39 12.07
CA PRO A 127 -15.50 19.36 11.64
C PRO A 127 -15.08 20.72 12.22
N GLY A 128 -14.25 21.48 11.50
CA GLY A 128 -13.80 22.77 12.04
C GLY A 128 -12.99 23.69 11.14
N ASN A 129 -12.10 23.20 10.27
CA ASN A 129 -11.20 24.10 9.54
C ASN A 129 -11.59 24.29 8.07
N THR A 130 -12.30 25.39 7.82
CA THR A 130 -12.45 26.02 6.50
C THR A 130 -11.17 26.76 6.12
N SER A 131 -10.06 26.04 5.95
CA SER A 131 -8.91 26.59 5.21
C SER A 131 -8.87 25.94 3.83
N ASP A 132 -9.09 26.77 2.82
CA ASP A 132 -8.95 26.48 1.39
C ASP A 132 -7.48 26.18 1.03
N THR A 133 -6.95 25.07 1.56
CA THR A 133 -5.69 24.50 1.10
C THR A 133 -5.98 23.18 0.42
N ASP A 134 -5.46 23.08 -0.81
CA ASP A 134 -5.39 21.95 -1.73
C ASP A 134 -4.78 20.73 -1.03
N SER A 135 -5.53 20.17 -0.09
CA SER A 135 -5.10 19.11 0.80
C SER A 135 -5.23 17.81 0.03
N THR A 136 -4.07 17.31 -0.41
CA THR A 136 -3.90 15.93 -0.86
C THR A 136 -4.61 15.03 0.15
N VAL A 137 -5.49 14.16 -0.36
CA VAL A 137 -6.21 13.20 0.48
C VAL A 137 -5.23 12.11 0.89
N GLU A 138 -4.33 12.43 1.82
CA GLU A 138 -3.31 11.52 2.30
C GLU A 138 -3.92 10.63 3.37
N ALA A 139 -4.16 9.37 3.02
CA ALA A 139 -4.36 8.33 4.01
C ALA A 139 -3.08 8.24 4.86
N HIS A 140 -3.14 8.58 6.14
CA HIS A 140 -2.00 8.36 7.02
C HIS A 140 -1.79 6.86 7.20
N ILE A 141 -0.65 6.39 6.70
CA ILE A 141 -0.18 5.04 6.90
C ILE A 141 0.14 4.86 8.37
N THR A 142 -0.51 3.91 9.02
CA THR A 142 -0.32 3.68 10.46
C THR A 142 0.59 2.50 10.70
N GLN A 143 0.62 1.58 9.75
CA GLN A 143 1.52 0.46 9.77
C GLN A 143 1.97 0.11 8.34
N ASN A 144 3.28 0.06 8.13
CA ASN A 144 3.84 -0.40 6.87
C ASN A 144 3.86 -1.93 6.81
N LEU A 145 3.59 -2.48 5.63
CA LEU A 145 3.81 -3.91 5.36
C LEU A 145 5.27 -4.28 5.63
N LEU A 146 5.45 -5.37 6.36
CA LEU A 146 6.75 -6.01 6.55
C LEU A 146 6.56 -7.52 6.60
N PHE A 147 7.23 -8.23 5.69
CA PHE A 147 7.25 -9.68 5.65
C PHE A 147 8.69 -10.18 5.67
N LEU A 148 9.00 -11.16 6.52
CA LEU A 148 10.28 -11.84 6.55
C LEU A 148 10.05 -13.34 6.55
N HIS A 149 10.95 -14.06 5.88
CA HIS A 149 10.98 -15.51 5.86
C HIS A 149 12.41 -16.03 5.99
N GLN A 150 12.59 -17.05 6.83
CA GLN A 150 13.85 -17.75 6.98
C GLN A 150 13.64 -19.22 7.32
N THR A 151 14.10 -20.09 6.45
CA THR A 151 14.03 -21.53 6.70
C THR A 151 15.00 -21.99 7.79
N ALA A 152 14.74 -23.16 8.37
CA ALA A 152 15.67 -23.77 9.34
C ALA A 152 17.08 -23.97 8.77
N TRP A 153 17.16 -24.40 7.51
CA TRP A 153 18.43 -24.57 6.81
C TRP A 153 19.16 -23.24 6.59
N GLN A 154 18.42 -22.20 6.19
CA GLN A 154 18.97 -20.86 6.03
C GLN A 154 19.52 -20.31 7.35
N ARG A 155 18.82 -20.53 8.47
CA ARG A 155 19.33 -20.15 9.81
C ARG A 155 20.61 -20.87 10.18
N HIS A 156 20.69 -22.17 9.87
CA HIS A 156 21.90 -22.96 10.08
C HIS A 156 23.10 -22.38 9.31
N LEU A 157 22.91 -22.11 8.01
CA LEU A 157 23.95 -21.52 7.17
C LEU A 157 24.37 -20.13 7.64
N MET A 158 23.41 -19.27 7.97
CA MET A 158 23.68 -17.92 8.46
C MET A 158 24.44 -17.92 9.79
N SER A 159 24.11 -18.86 10.69
CA SER A 159 24.84 -19.04 11.95
C SER A 159 26.29 -19.48 11.74
N ARG A 160 26.57 -20.22 10.65
CA ARG A 160 27.88 -20.79 10.36
C ARG A 160 28.78 -19.86 9.55
N TYR A 161 28.21 -19.16 8.56
CA TYR A 161 28.96 -18.38 7.57
C TYR A 161 28.69 -16.87 7.63
N GLY A 162 27.63 -16.43 8.34
CA GLY A 162 27.15 -15.05 8.28
C GLY A 162 27.88 -14.04 9.17
N ASN A 163 28.95 -14.43 9.87
CA ASN A 163 29.67 -13.54 10.79
C ASN A 163 30.86 -12.81 10.15
N GLU A 164 31.31 -13.22 8.96
CA GLU A 164 32.41 -12.56 8.27
C GLU A 164 31.87 -11.53 7.27
N ILE A 165 31.28 -11.99 6.17
CA ILE A 165 30.72 -11.15 5.11
C ILE A 165 29.27 -11.56 4.84
N MET A 166 28.37 -10.59 4.89
CA MET A 166 26.98 -10.73 4.44
C MET A 166 26.76 -9.93 3.15
N LEU A 167 25.93 -10.45 2.27
CA LEU A 167 25.43 -9.72 1.10
C LEU A 167 23.96 -9.37 1.32
N LEU A 168 23.59 -8.15 0.96
CA LEU A 168 22.20 -7.71 0.93
C LEU A 168 21.87 -7.15 -0.45
N ASP A 169 21.04 -7.90 -1.17
CA ASP A 169 20.65 -7.66 -2.55
C ASP A 169 19.16 -7.29 -2.64
N ALA A 170 18.80 -6.25 -3.39
CA ALA A 170 17.41 -5.88 -3.63
C ALA A 170 17.01 -6.13 -5.08
N THR A 171 16.00 -6.97 -5.29
CA THR A 171 15.69 -7.54 -6.62
C THR A 171 14.52 -6.87 -7.34
N TYR A 172 13.78 -5.99 -6.66
CA TYR A 172 12.52 -5.46 -7.19
C TYR A 172 12.70 -4.44 -8.34
N LYS A 173 13.80 -3.67 -8.39
CA LYS A 173 14.08 -2.73 -9.48
C LYS A 173 14.23 -3.45 -10.83
N THR A 174 14.74 -4.68 -10.82
CA THR A 174 14.95 -5.51 -12.01
C THR A 174 13.69 -6.26 -12.44
N MET A 175 12.80 -6.60 -11.49
CA MET A 175 11.63 -7.46 -11.73
C MET A 175 10.28 -6.73 -11.78
N ARG A 176 10.25 -5.41 -11.58
CA ARG A 176 9.02 -4.58 -11.55
C ARG A 176 7.97 -5.08 -10.56
N TYR A 177 8.41 -5.68 -9.46
CA TYR A 177 7.50 -6.04 -8.37
C TYR A 177 6.93 -4.77 -7.73
N GLY A 178 5.66 -4.85 -7.30
CA GLY A 178 4.97 -3.74 -6.65
C GLY A 178 5.51 -3.39 -5.25
N LEU A 179 6.31 -4.28 -4.65
CA LEU A 179 6.91 -4.12 -3.33
C LEU A 179 8.42 -4.44 -3.37
N PRO A 180 9.25 -3.68 -2.65
CA PRO A 180 10.68 -3.99 -2.47
C PRO A 180 10.92 -5.36 -1.85
N LEU A 181 11.69 -6.20 -2.54
CA LEU A 181 12.11 -7.54 -2.13
C LEU A 181 13.63 -7.58 -1.97
N PHE A 182 14.08 -8.06 -0.82
CA PHE A 182 15.48 -8.15 -0.44
C PHE A 182 15.87 -9.58 -0.08
N PHE A 183 17.10 -9.95 -0.42
CA PHE A 183 17.72 -11.23 -0.07
C PHE A 183 19.00 -11.00 0.75
N LEU A 184 19.11 -11.73 1.85
CA LEU A 184 20.36 -11.90 2.58
C LEU A 184 21.08 -13.11 2.02
N ALA A 185 22.36 -12.99 1.70
CA ALA A 185 23.17 -14.09 1.21
C ALA A 185 24.55 -14.16 1.90
N VAL A 186 25.10 -15.37 1.97
CA VAL A 186 26.44 -15.65 2.52
C VAL A 186 27.26 -16.42 1.52
N LYS A 187 28.59 -16.26 1.57
CA LYS A 187 29.52 -17.16 0.90
C LYS A 187 29.69 -18.42 1.75
N THR A 188 29.27 -19.56 1.22
CA THR A 188 29.60 -20.88 1.79
C THR A 188 30.91 -21.40 1.19
N ASN A 189 31.35 -22.58 1.63
CA ASN A 189 32.50 -23.27 1.02
C ASN A 189 32.28 -23.65 -0.46
N VAL A 190 31.02 -23.71 -0.92
CA VAL A 190 30.69 -24.06 -2.31
C VAL A 190 30.34 -22.81 -3.12
N ASN A 191 29.26 -22.13 -2.76
CA ASN A 191 28.70 -21.02 -3.52
C ASN A 191 28.14 -19.92 -2.61
N TYR A 192 27.65 -18.84 -3.21
CA TYR A 192 26.78 -17.90 -2.52
C TYR A 192 25.39 -18.51 -2.38
N THR A 193 24.80 -18.41 -1.20
CA THR A 193 23.47 -18.96 -0.91
C THR A 193 22.63 -17.92 -0.17
N VAL A 194 21.35 -17.81 -0.58
CA VAL A 194 20.35 -16.98 0.10
C VAL A 194 19.99 -17.60 1.45
N VAL A 195 20.17 -16.83 2.51
CA VAL A 195 19.94 -17.21 3.91
C VAL A 195 18.84 -16.41 4.60
N GLY A 196 18.11 -15.59 3.86
CA GLY A 196 16.92 -14.90 4.35
C GLY A 196 16.30 -14.06 3.26
N ALA A 197 15.00 -13.80 3.36
CA ALA A 197 14.29 -12.93 2.45
C ALA A 197 13.33 -12.01 3.23
N PHE A 198 13.18 -10.77 2.77
CA PHE A 198 12.19 -9.87 3.33
C PHE A 198 11.60 -8.89 2.31
N ILE A 199 10.36 -8.48 2.56
CA ILE A 199 9.60 -7.55 1.73
C ILE A 199 9.17 -6.38 2.60
N THR A 200 9.37 -5.16 2.11
CA THR A 200 8.94 -3.92 2.78
C THR A 200 7.86 -3.21 1.95
N GLN A 201 7.06 -2.34 2.58
CA GLN A 201 6.13 -1.48 1.84
C GLN A 201 6.84 -0.43 0.97
N LYS A 202 7.96 0.10 1.48
CA LYS A 202 8.78 1.15 0.87
C LYS A 202 10.25 0.84 1.11
N GLU A 203 11.12 1.21 0.16
CA GLU A 203 12.57 1.16 0.33
C GLU A 203 13.01 2.35 1.17
N THR A 204 12.97 2.20 2.49
CA THR A 204 13.48 3.20 3.44
C THR A 204 14.48 2.56 4.38
N THR A 205 15.47 3.36 4.80
CA THR A 205 16.48 2.99 5.78
C THR A 205 15.85 2.36 7.04
N ALA A 206 14.81 2.98 7.58
CA ALA A 206 14.12 2.50 8.78
C ALA A 206 13.44 1.13 8.59
N ALA A 207 12.85 0.86 7.42
CA ALA A 207 12.19 -0.42 7.15
C ALA A 207 13.22 -1.57 7.01
N ILE A 208 14.36 -1.28 6.39
CA ILE A 208 15.47 -2.24 6.24
C ILE A 208 16.09 -2.52 7.62
N GLU A 209 16.33 -1.47 8.42
CA GLU A 209 16.82 -1.59 9.80
C GLU A 209 15.90 -2.47 10.67
N GLU A 210 14.57 -2.25 10.59
CA GLU A 210 13.56 -3.05 11.30
C GLU A 210 13.64 -4.53 10.90
N ALA A 211 13.75 -4.83 9.60
CA ALA A 211 13.86 -6.21 9.12
C ALA A 211 15.14 -6.90 9.64
N LEU A 212 16.29 -6.22 9.56
CA LEU A 212 17.56 -6.76 10.03
C LEU A 212 17.58 -7.01 11.53
N LYS A 213 16.94 -6.14 12.32
CA LYS A 213 16.76 -6.34 13.76
C LYS A 213 15.96 -7.63 14.05
N ILE A 214 14.94 -7.94 13.27
CA ILE A 214 14.16 -9.18 13.44
C ILE A 214 15.03 -10.41 13.12
N PHE A 215 15.80 -10.40 12.02
CA PHE A 215 16.74 -11.51 11.74
C PHE A 215 17.76 -11.71 12.89
N ARG A 216 18.18 -10.62 13.54
CA ARG A 216 19.07 -10.69 14.71
C ARG A 216 18.39 -11.29 15.94
N THR A 217 17.09 -11.11 16.15
CA THR A 217 16.38 -11.81 17.24
C THR A 217 16.25 -13.30 16.95
N TRP A 218 16.13 -13.68 15.68
CA TRP A 218 16.09 -15.08 15.25
C TRP A 218 17.44 -15.77 15.39
N ILE A 219 18.55 -15.05 15.24
CA ILE A 219 19.91 -15.58 15.37
C ILE A 219 20.77 -14.64 16.26
N PRO A 220 20.70 -14.75 17.60
CA PRO A 220 21.38 -13.82 18.51
C PRO A 220 22.91 -13.78 18.38
N LYS A 221 23.52 -14.87 17.89
CA LYS A 221 24.97 -14.97 17.65
C LYS A 221 25.42 -14.37 16.33
N TRP A 222 24.48 -13.97 15.47
CA TRP A 222 24.79 -13.37 14.19
C TRP A 222 25.28 -11.94 14.38
N LYS A 223 26.56 -11.73 14.07
CA LYS A 223 27.27 -10.46 14.16
C LYS A 223 28.26 -10.37 12.98
N PRO A 224 27.76 -9.97 11.80
CA PRO A 224 28.60 -9.80 10.60
C PRO A 224 29.64 -8.70 10.81
N GLN A 225 30.85 -8.93 10.33
CA GLN A 225 31.91 -7.90 10.33
C GLN A 225 31.74 -6.94 9.15
N TYR A 226 31.33 -7.47 8.00
CA TYR A 226 31.15 -6.70 6.78
C TYR A 226 29.81 -6.99 6.13
N PHE A 227 29.25 -5.98 5.48
CA PHE A 227 28.16 -6.14 4.54
C PHE A 227 28.54 -5.56 3.18
N MET A 228 28.07 -6.19 2.12
CA MET A 228 28.12 -5.64 0.77
C MET A 228 26.68 -5.46 0.28
N THR A 229 26.37 -4.26 -0.18
CA THR A 229 25.07 -3.86 -0.74
C THR A 229 25.29 -2.81 -1.81
N ASP A 230 24.40 -2.76 -2.78
CA ASP A 230 24.40 -1.83 -3.91
C ASP A 230 23.49 -0.61 -3.68
N ILE A 231 22.84 -0.52 -2.52
CA ILE A 231 21.83 0.51 -2.22
C ILE A 231 22.23 1.35 -1.01
N GLU A 232 22.25 2.67 -1.19
CA GLU A 232 22.62 3.66 -0.18
C GLU A 232 21.70 3.62 1.07
N SER A 233 20.38 3.51 0.89
CA SER A 233 19.46 3.37 2.03
C SER A 233 19.67 2.07 2.82
N THR A 234 20.18 1.03 2.16
CA THR A 234 20.56 -0.22 2.80
C THR A 234 21.83 -0.04 3.63
N PHE A 235 22.81 0.70 3.10
CA PHE A 235 24.05 1.03 3.79
C PHE A 235 23.78 1.75 5.13
N GLU A 236 22.95 2.79 5.13
CA GLU A 236 22.59 3.50 6.35
C GLU A 236 21.90 2.59 7.39
N GLY A 237 21.00 1.72 6.92
CA GLY A 237 20.26 0.79 7.78
C GLY A 237 21.20 -0.20 8.45
N LEU A 238 22.17 -0.72 7.70
CA LEU A 238 23.22 -1.60 8.20
C LEU A 238 24.11 -0.91 9.23
N TYR A 239 24.52 0.33 8.97
CA TYR A 239 25.32 1.12 9.90
C TYR A 239 24.58 1.34 11.23
N SER A 240 23.28 1.63 11.17
CA SER A 240 22.43 1.79 12.36
C SER A 240 22.34 0.50 13.21
N VAL A 241 22.22 -0.68 12.58
CA VAL A 241 22.10 -1.95 13.32
C VAL A 241 23.44 -2.47 13.86
N TYR A 242 24.52 -2.32 13.08
CA TYR A 242 25.76 -3.05 13.33
C TYR A 242 27.00 -2.16 13.58
N ALA A 243 26.90 -0.83 13.41
CA ALA A 243 28.04 0.09 13.53
C ALA A 243 29.29 -0.44 12.80
N ILE A 244 29.09 -0.95 11.58
CA ILE A 244 30.13 -1.61 10.80
C ILE A 244 31.13 -0.55 10.34
N ASN A 245 32.40 -0.79 10.62
CA ASN A 245 33.50 -0.06 10.03
C ASN A 245 33.71 -0.60 8.61
N PHE A 246 33.49 0.24 7.61
CA PHE A 246 33.79 -0.06 6.21
C PHE A 246 35.24 0.28 5.90
#